data_AF-A0A497DE93-F1
#
_entry.id   AF-A0A497DE93-F1
#
_cell.length_a   1.000
_cell.length_b   1.000
_cell.length_c   1.000
_cell.angle_alpha   90.00
_cell.angle_beta   90.00
_cell.angle_gamma   90.00
#
_symmetry.space_group_name_H-M   'P 1'
#
loop_
_entity.id
_entity.type
_entity.pdbx_description
1 polymer ?
#
loop_
_entity_poly.entity_id
_entity_poly.type
_entity_poly.pdbx_seq_one_letter_code
_entity_poly.pdbx_strand_id
1 'polypeptide(L)'
;MTDSRKKILKLATRATEDLQVQQVMKQLNVLLAASPADTELLHARAYLKEKQQKWSEAINDYLQILSIDKNDKKAQTRTEMLKTILRYNNTDIYSSPNTNYDPWFE
;
A
#
# COMPACT_ATOMS: atom_id res chain seq x y z
N MET A 1 -22.92 -2.30 -15.65
CA MET A 1 -21.53 -1.88 -15.31
C MET A 1 -21.25 -1.77 -13.81
N THR A 2 -22.23 -1.44 -12.97
CA THR A 2 -22.08 -1.36 -11.49
C THR A 2 -21.82 -2.70 -10.80
N ASP A 3 -22.36 -3.80 -11.34
CA ASP A 3 -22.25 -5.12 -10.72
C ASP A 3 -20.82 -5.69 -10.77
N SER A 4 -20.13 -5.49 -11.90
CA SER A 4 -18.73 -5.90 -12.07
C SER A 4 -17.80 -5.17 -11.10
N ARG A 5 -17.98 -3.85 -10.90
CA ARG A 5 -17.20 -3.06 -9.93
C ARG A 5 -17.36 -3.60 -8.50
N LYS A 6 -18.61 -3.77 -8.05
CA LYS A 6 -18.91 -4.28 -6.71
C LYS A 6 -18.31 -5.67 -6.49
N LYS A 7 -18.36 -6.52 -7.51
CA LYS A 7 -17.72 -7.84 -7.49
C LYS A 7 -16.20 -7.73 -7.28
N ILE A 8 -15.51 -6.84 -8.00
CA ILE A 8 -14.06 -6.65 -7.85
C ILE A 8 -13.70 -6.16 -6.44
N LEU A 9 -14.44 -5.20 -5.89
CA LEU A 9 -14.21 -4.72 -4.53
C LEU A 9 -14.36 -5.85 -3.49
N LYS A 10 -15.39 -6.69 -3.65
CA LYS A 10 -15.58 -7.86 -2.80
C LYS A 10 -14.45 -8.88 -2.95
N LEU A 11 -13.96 -9.11 -4.16
CA LEU A 11 -12.81 -9.99 -4.40
C LEU A 11 -11.53 -9.44 -3.77
N ALA A 12 -11.28 -8.12 -3.86
CA ALA A 12 -10.12 -7.49 -3.24
C ALA A 12 -10.06 -7.69 -1.71
N THR A 13 -11.21 -7.75 -1.03
CA THR A 13 -11.25 -8.04 0.42
C THR A 13 -10.96 -9.51 0.76
N ARG A 14 -11.16 -10.43 -0.18
CA ARG A 14 -11.08 -11.89 0.03
C ARG A 14 -9.85 -12.54 -0.57
N ALA A 15 -9.20 -11.88 -1.51
CA ALA A 15 -8.02 -12.40 -2.17
C ALA A 15 -6.90 -12.58 -1.14
N THR A 16 -6.48 -13.84 -0.96
CA THR A 16 -5.36 -14.22 -0.08
C THR A 16 -4.21 -14.80 -0.89
N GLU A 17 -4.52 -15.59 -1.91
CA GLU A 17 -3.53 -16.22 -2.79
C GLU A 17 -2.92 -15.22 -3.75
N ASP A 18 -1.61 -15.31 -3.97
CA ASP A 18 -0.88 -14.39 -4.85
C ASP A 18 -1.46 -14.32 -6.25
N LEU A 19 -1.83 -15.47 -6.83
CA LEU A 19 -2.45 -15.51 -8.16
C LEU A 19 -3.77 -14.73 -8.20
N GLN A 20 -4.59 -14.86 -7.15
CA GLN A 20 -5.86 -14.13 -7.04
C GLN A 20 -5.60 -12.64 -6.87
N VAL A 21 -4.65 -12.26 -6.01
CA VAL A 21 -4.27 -10.86 -5.81
C VAL A 21 -3.81 -10.23 -7.12
N GLN A 22 -2.96 -10.91 -7.90
CA GLN A 22 -2.51 -10.43 -9.21
C GLN A 22 -3.68 -10.23 -10.20
N GLN A 23 -4.62 -11.18 -10.26
CA GLN A 23 -5.79 -11.06 -11.12
C GLN A 23 -6.68 -9.87 -10.72
N VAL A 24 -6.94 -9.70 -9.42
CA VAL A 24 -7.74 -8.59 -8.90
C VAL A 24 -7.03 -7.26 -9.13
N MET A 25 -5.72 -7.19 -8.91
CA MET A 25 -4.90 -6.00 -9.18
C MET A 25 -4.98 -5.59 -10.66
N LYS A 26 -4.92 -6.54 -11.59
CA LYS A 26 -5.08 -6.26 -13.02
C LYS A 26 -6.45 -5.65 -13.32
N GLN A 27 -7.51 -6.18 -12.72
CA GLN A 27 -8.87 -5.67 -12.89
C GLN A 27 -9.04 -4.27 -12.27
N LEU A 28 -8.49 -4.03 -11.09
CA LEU A 28 -8.48 -2.71 -10.44
C LEU A 28 -7.73 -1.68 -11.30
N ASN A 29 -6.61 -2.04 -11.91
CA ASN A 29 -5.87 -1.14 -12.78
C ASN A 29 -6.66 -0.75 -14.04
N VAL A 30 -7.38 -1.70 -14.65
CA VAL A 30 -8.27 -1.40 -15.80
C VAL A 30 -9.39 -0.44 -15.38
N LEU A 31 -10.01 -0.68 -14.24
CA LEU A 31 -11.08 0.19 -13.73
C LEU A 31 -10.57 1.59 -13.39
N LEU A 32 -9.40 1.68 -12.76
CA LEU A 32 -8.75 2.96 -12.43
C LEU A 32 -8.25 3.70 -13.66
N ALA A 33 -7.89 3.03 -14.76
CA ALA A 33 -7.57 3.70 -16.02
C ALA A 33 -8.80 4.43 -16.59
N ALA A 34 -9.99 3.85 -16.41
CA ALA A 34 -11.25 4.48 -16.82
C ALA A 34 -11.79 5.50 -15.80
N SER A 35 -11.42 5.38 -14.53
CA SER A 35 -11.85 6.28 -13.45
C SER A 35 -10.73 6.51 -12.44
N PRO A 36 -9.73 7.36 -12.78
CA PRO A 36 -8.52 7.53 -11.96
C PRO A 36 -8.77 8.12 -10.57
N ALA A 37 -9.88 8.84 -10.39
CA ALA A 37 -10.23 9.50 -9.15
C ALA A 37 -11.24 8.71 -8.29
N ASP A 38 -11.47 7.43 -8.59
CA ASP A 38 -12.38 6.59 -7.81
C ASP A 38 -11.71 6.15 -6.49
N THR A 39 -12.06 6.84 -5.40
CA THR A 39 -11.45 6.64 -4.08
C THR A 39 -11.68 5.23 -3.55
N GLU A 40 -12.81 4.59 -3.83
CA GLU A 40 -13.07 3.21 -3.40
C GLU A 40 -12.13 2.21 -4.09
N LEU A 41 -11.91 2.38 -5.39
CA LEU A 41 -10.99 1.53 -6.15
C LEU A 41 -9.53 1.75 -5.72
N LEU A 42 -9.16 3.01 -5.45
CA LEU A 42 -7.85 3.34 -4.88
C LEU A 42 -7.67 2.69 -3.50
N HIS A 43 -8.70 2.71 -2.65
CA HIS A 43 -8.66 2.05 -1.33
C HIS A 43 -8.44 0.55 -1.45
N ALA A 44 -9.14 -0.09 -2.39
CA ALA A 44 -9.00 -1.53 -2.63
C ALA A 44 -7.59 -1.88 -3.15
N ARG A 45 -7.03 -1.07 -4.06
CA ARG A 45 -5.69 -1.29 -4.59
C ARG A 45 -4.61 -1.06 -3.53
N ALA A 46 -4.73 0.02 -2.74
CA ALA A 46 -3.82 0.32 -1.64
C ALA A 46 -3.81 -0.80 -0.60
N TYR A 47 -4.99 -1.33 -0.26
CA TYR A 47 -5.13 -2.44 0.67
C TYR A 47 -4.43 -3.73 0.19
N LEU A 48 -4.59 -4.08 -1.10
CA LEU A 48 -3.91 -5.25 -1.65
C LEU A 48 -2.39 -5.07 -1.69
N LYS A 49 -1.91 -3.87 -2.03
CA LYS A 49 -0.47 -3.54 -1.98
C LYS A 49 0.08 -3.60 -0.55
N GLU A 50 -0.68 -3.13 0.44
CA GLU A 50 -0.34 -3.27 1.86
C GLU A 50 -0.18 -4.76 2.25
N LYS A 51 -1.11 -5.62 1.83
CA LYS A 51 -1.02 -7.08 2.06
C LYS A 51 0.21 -7.72 1.41
N GLN A 52 0.64 -7.19 0.26
CA GLN A 52 1.86 -7.60 -0.42
C GLN A 52 3.14 -6.93 0.13
N GLN A 53 3.04 -6.19 1.23
CA GLN A 53 4.14 -5.43 1.84
C GLN A 53 4.78 -4.37 0.90
N LYS A 54 4.05 -3.96 -0.14
CA LYS A 54 4.45 -2.90 -1.08
C LYS A 54 4.07 -1.53 -0.50
N TRP A 55 4.65 -1.19 0.65
CA TRP A 55 4.21 -0.05 1.47
C TRP A 55 4.30 1.28 0.72
N SER A 56 5.39 1.52 0.00
CA SER A 56 5.58 2.76 -0.79
C SER A 56 4.52 2.91 -1.88
N GLU A 57 4.17 1.83 -2.58
CA GLU A 57 3.13 1.86 -3.61
C GLU A 57 1.73 2.03 -3.02
N ALA A 58 1.47 1.49 -1.82
CA ALA A 58 0.21 1.68 -1.11
C ALA A 58 0.06 3.12 -0.61
N ILE A 59 1.14 3.73 -0.11
CA ILE A 59 1.17 5.15 0.29
C ILE A 59 0.83 6.04 -0.90
N ASN A 60 1.37 5.79 -2.09
CA ASN A 60 1.05 6.58 -3.28
C ASN A 60 -0.46 6.58 -3.58
N ASP A 61 -1.12 5.41 -3.46
CA ASP A 61 -2.56 5.30 -3.66
C ASP A 61 -3.34 6.06 -2.57
N TYR A 62 -2.91 5.99 -1.30
CA TYR A 62 -3.54 6.75 -0.22
C TYR A 62 -3.34 8.25 -0.33
N LEU A 63 -2.17 8.71 -0.77
CA LEU A 63 -1.92 10.12 -1.05
C LEU A 63 -2.79 10.63 -2.21
N GLN A 64 -3.03 9.79 -3.21
CA GLN A 64 -3.98 10.11 -4.29
C GLN A 64 -5.41 10.21 -3.76
N ILE A 65 -5.82 9.35 -2.83
CA ILE A 65 -7.13 9.50 -2.16
C ILE A 65 -7.19 10.84 -1.41
N LEU A 66 -6.15 11.20 -0.65
CA LEU A 66 -6.13 12.43 0.13
C LEU A 66 -6.05 13.71 -0.71
N SER A 67 -5.59 13.64 -1.96
CA SER A 67 -5.65 14.76 -2.90
C SER A 67 -7.07 15.00 -3.43
N ILE A 68 -7.90 13.96 -3.48
CA ILE A 68 -9.30 13.99 -3.92
C ILE A 68 -10.23 14.31 -2.73
N ASP A 69 -10.10 13.56 -1.64
CA ASP A 69 -10.82 13.74 -0.38
C ASP A 69 -9.81 13.87 0.77
N LYS A 70 -9.53 15.13 1.14
CA LYS A 70 -8.61 15.47 2.24
C LYS A 70 -9.08 14.94 3.60
N ASN A 71 -10.38 14.64 3.75
CA ASN A 71 -10.99 14.22 5.00
C ASN A 71 -11.15 12.70 5.11
N ASP A 72 -10.60 11.93 4.17
CA ASP A 72 -10.63 10.47 4.22
C ASP A 72 -9.78 9.96 5.40
N LYS A 73 -10.45 9.75 6.53
CA LYS A 73 -9.82 9.29 7.79
C LYS A 73 -9.06 7.98 7.62
N LYS A 74 -9.55 7.09 6.74
CA LYS A 74 -8.92 5.79 6.51
C LYS A 74 -7.60 5.97 5.78
N ALA A 75 -7.57 6.79 4.73
CA ALA A 75 -6.35 7.08 3.98
C ALA A 75 -5.32 7.84 4.85
N GLN A 76 -5.75 8.79 5.69
CA GLN A 76 -4.87 9.48 6.65
C GLN A 76 -4.22 8.47 7.61
N THR A 77 -5.03 7.67 8.29
CA THR A 77 -4.56 6.70 9.30
C THR A 77 -3.61 5.67 8.68
N ARG A 78 -3.96 5.14 7.49
CA ARG A 78 -3.15 4.14 6.78
C ARG A 78 -1.82 4.71 6.32
N THR A 79 -1.82 5.93 5.78
CA THR A 79 -0.60 6.60 5.32
C THR A 79 0.41 6.78 6.46
N GLU A 80 -0.03 7.27 7.61
CA GLU A 80 0.85 7.49 8.76
C GLU A 80 1.40 6.19 9.36
N MET A 81 0.55 5.14 9.41
CA MET A 81 0.97 3.80 9.81
C MET A 81 2.05 3.26 8.86
N LEU A 82 1.83 3.32 7.54
CA LEU A 82 2.76 2.78 6.54
C LEU A 82 4.08 3.55 6.49
N LYS A 83 4.06 4.88 6.63
CA LYS A 83 5.28 5.69 6.76
C LYS A 83 6.10 5.28 7.99
N THR A 84 5.42 4.98 9.10
CA THR A 84 6.06 4.51 10.33
C THR A 84 6.76 3.16 10.10
N ILE A 85 6.08 2.21 9.45
CA ILE A 85 6.65 0.89 9.10
C ILE A 85 7.89 1.05 8.21
N LEU A 86 7.80 1.86 7.15
CA LEU A 86 8.93 2.14 6.26
C LEU A 86 10.13 2.74 7.00
N ARG A 87 9.88 3.69 7.91
CA ARG A 87 10.94 4.29 8.73
C ARG A 87 11.66 3.23 9.56
N TYR A 88 10.93 2.37 10.25
CA TYR A 88 11.52 1.33 11.09
C TYR A 88 12.29 0.28 10.28
N ASN A 89 11.75 -0.16 9.15
CA ASN A 89 12.43 -1.10 8.28
C ASN A 89 13.76 -0.55 7.75
N ASN A 90 13.80 0.74 7.40
CA ASN A 90 15.03 1.39 6.96
C ASN A 90 16.04 1.59 8.09
N THR A 91 15.61 1.87 9.32
CA THR A 91 16.52 2.06 10.46
C THR A 91 17.17 0.78 10.96
N ASP A 92 16.49 -0.37 10.85
CA ASP A 92 17.01 -1.67 11.31
C ASP A 92 18.27 -2.08 10.51
N ILE A 93 18.27 -1.83 9.21
CA ILE A 93 19.40 -2.16 8.31
C ILE A 93 20.68 -1.37 8.67
N TYR A 94 20.55 -0.15 9.21
CA TYR A 94 21.69 0.70 9.60
C TYR A 94 21.99 0.66 11.11
N SER A 95 21.21 -0.08 11.91
CA SER A 95 21.40 -0.16 13.37
C SER A 95 22.30 -1.31 13.81
N SER A 96 23.02 -1.93 12.88
CA SER A 96 24.22 -2.72 13.20
C SER A 96 25.43 -1.79 13.07
N PRO A 97 25.79 -0.96 14.07
CA PRO A 97 27.15 -0.47 14.08
C PRO A 97 28.02 -1.71 14.14
N ASN A 98 28.90 -1.88 13.16
CA ASN A 98 30.01 -2.80 13.25
C ASN A 98 30.95 -2.29 14.35
N THR A 99 30.55 -2.42 15.62
CA THR A 99 31.31 -1.99 16.80
C THR A 99 32.25 -3.08 17.31
N ASN A 100 32.52 -4.14 16.54
CA ASN A 100 33.37 -5.24 17.02
C ASN A 100 34.83 -5.21 16.51
N TYR A 101 35.24 -4.29 15.64
CA TYR A 101 36.67 -4.14 15.30
C TYR A 101 36.99 -2.70 14.89
N ASP A 102 37.01 -1.79 15.87
CA ASP A 102 37.75 -0.53 15.73
C ASP A 102 39.18 -0.77 16.25
N PRO A 103 40.21 -0.90 15.38
CA PRO A 103 41.58 -1.23 15.78
C PRO A 103 42.34 0.00 16.29
N TRP A 104 41.69 0.85 17.09
CA TRP A 104 42.24 2.10 17.61
C TRP A 104 42.45 2.10 19.13
N PHE A 105 42.73 0.94 19.73
CA PHE A 105 43.48 0.91 20.99
C PHE A 105 44.44 -0.29 21.02
N GLU A 106 45.71 0.07 21.19
CA GLU A 106 46.96 -0.71 21.36
C GLU A 106 47.74 -1.12 20.10
#